data_AF-A0A1W9GSM6-F1
#
_entry.id   AF-A0A1W9GSM6-F1
#
_cell.length_a   1.000
_cell.length_b   1.000
_cell.length_c   1.000
_cell.angle_alpha   90.00
_cell.angle_beta   90.00
_cell.angle_gamma   90.00
#
_symmetry.space_group_name_H-M   'P 1'
#
loop_
_entity.id
_entity.type
_entity.pdbx_description
1 polymer ?
#
loop_
_entity_poly.entity_id
_entity_poly.type
_entity_poly.pdbx_seq_one_letter_code
_entity_poly.pdbx_strand_id
1 'polypeptide(L)' 'MGKKTSAESEEARLKKKITAKRTGASTPEGKSATRSLVKRLKREQRRRRALALRKKHAAGSKAAAPASA' A
#
# COMPACT_ATOMS: atom_id res chain seq x y z
N MET A 1 16.29 7.56 -19.28
CA MET A 1 15.40 7.47 -18.10
C MET A 1 14.17 6.66 -18.48
N GLY A 2 14.23 5.34 -18.26
CA GLY A 2 13.24 4.37 -18.74
C GLY A 2 11.82 4.74 -18.32
N LYS A 3 10.91 4.70 -19.30
CA LYS A 3 9.48 4.98 -19.17
C LYS A 3 8.94 4.26 -17.93
N LYS A 4 8.32 5.00 -17.01
CA LYS A 4 7.59 4.43 -15.88
C LYS A 4 6.43 3.66 -16.47
N THR A 5 6.65 2.39 -16.78
CA THR A 5 5.55 1.47 -17.06
C THR A 5 4.59 1.60 -15.90
N SER A 6 3.30 1.54 -16.19
CA SER A 6 2.21 1.35 -15.23
C SER A 6 2.48 0.07 -14.43
N ALA A 7 3.49 0.13 -13.57
CA ALA A 7 3.96 -0.96 -12.77
C ALA A 7 2.88 -1.12 -11.73
N GLU A 8 2.14 -2.22 -11.84
CA GLU A 8 1.09 -2.58 -10.90
C GLU A 8 1.45 -2.15 -9.48
N SER A 9 0.53 -1.46 -8.82
CA SER A 9 0.71 -1.04 -7.44
C SER A 9 1.25 -2.20 -6.60
N GLU A 10 2.23 -1.94 -5.74
CA GLU A 10 2.81 -2.97 -4.85
C GLU A 10 1.72 -3.73 -4.08
N GLU A 11 0.58 -3.09 -3.79
CA GLU A 11 -0.61 -3.74 -3.23
C GLU A 11 -1.17 -4.86 -4.11
N ALA A 12 -1.27 -4.64 -5.43
CA ALA A 12 -1.77 -5.63 -6.39
C ALA A 12 -0.79 -6.80 -6.53
N ARG A 13 0.51 -6.51 -6.58
CA ARG A 13 1.57 -7.53 -6.60
C ARG A 13 1.56 -8.40 -5.35
N LEU A 14 1.38 -7.78 -4.17
CA LEU A 14 1.31 -8.50 -2.89
C LEU A 14 0.05 -9.36 -2.80
N LYS A 15 -1.11 -8.86 -3.25
CA LYS A 15 -2.34 -9.66 -3.32
C LYS A 15 -2.16 -10.90 -4.20
N LYS A 16 -1.62 -10.74 -5.42
CA LYS A 16 -1.34 -11.86 -6.33
C LYS A 16 -0.40 -12.90 -5.69
N LYS A 17 0.68 -12.44 -5.03
CA LYS A 17 1.64 -13.33 -4.33
C LYS A 17 0.99 -14.08 -3.16
N ILE A 18 0.10 -13.44 -2.41
CA ILE A 18 -0.63 -14.09 -1.32
C ILE A 18 -1.56 -15.16 -1.87
N THR A 19 -2.34 -14.86 -2.91
CA THR A 19 -3.24 -15.85 -3.54
C THR A 19 -2.46 -17.03 -4.10
N ALA A 20 -1.34 -16.78 -4.79
CA ALA A 20 -0.49 -17.82 -5.36
C ALA A 20 0.17 -18.72 -4.30
N LYS A 21 0.51 -18.19 -3.11
CA LYS A 21 1.12 -18.98 -2.03
C LYS A 21 0.10 -19.65 -1.11
N ARG A 22 -1.17 -19.22 -1.13
CA ARG A 22 -2.23 -19.78 -0.28
C ARG A 22 -2.58 -21.23 -0.67
N THR A 23 -2.43 -21.60 -1.94
CA THR A 23 -2.67 -22.97 -2.44
C THR A 23 -1.63 -23.99 -1.96
N GLY A 24 -0.42 -23.56 -1.57
CA GLY A 24 0.64 -24.42 -1.02
C GLY A 24 0.86 -24.26 0.49
N ALA A 25 -0.03 -23.57 1.21
CA ALA A 25 0.18 -23.17 2.61
C ALA A 25 -0.24 -24.22 3.66
N SER A 26 -0.31 -25.49 3.28
CA SER A 26 -0.61 -26.61 4.19
C SER A 26 0.51 -26.82 5.21
N THR A 27 1.76 -26.49 4.85
CA THR A 27 2.92 -26.60 5.74
C THR A 27 3.09 -25.37 6.65
N PRO A 28 3.63 -25.54 7.87
CA PRO A 28 3.89 -24.42 8.80
C PRO A 28 4.81 -23.34 8.19
N GLU A 29 5.75 -23.71 7.33
CA GLU A 29 6.59 -22.76 6.57
C GLU A 29 5.79 -21.99 5.52
N GLY A 30 4.86 -22.64 4.82
CA GLY A 30 3.92 -21.96 3.93
C GLY A 30 3.04 -20.94 4.67
N LYS A 31 2.66 -21.25 5.92
CA LYS A 31 1.92 -20.34 6.81
C LYS A 31 2.77 -19.15 7.28
N SER A 32 4.07 -19.34 7.53
CA SER A 32 4.96 -18.24 7.93
C SER A 32 5.27 -17.28 6.76
N ALA A 33 5.50 -17.84 5.57
CA ALA A 33 5.72 -17.08 4.33
C ALA A 33 4.47 -16.29 3.89
N THR A 34 3.28 -16.85 4.06
CA THR A 34 2.03 -16.10 3.80
C THR A 34 1.78 -15.02 4.85
N ARG A 35 2.09 -15.27 6.13
CA ARG A 35 2.00 -14.26 7.21
C ARG A 35 2.88 -13.04 6.94
N SER A 36 4.12 -13.23 6.48
CA SER A 36 5.03 -12.11 6.18
C SER A 36 4.51 -11.24 5.03
N LEU A 37 3.95 -11.86 3.98
CA LEU A 37 3.33 -11.16 2.85
C LEU A 37 2.09 -10.37 3.26
N VAL A 38 1.22 -10.95 4.09
CA VAL A 38 0.04 -10.25 4.63
C VAL A 38 0.46 -9.05 5.48
N LYS A 39 1.51 -9.19 6.31
CA LYS A 39 2.06 -8.06 7.07
C LYS A 39 2.55 -6.95 6.15
N ARG A 40 3.28 -7.29 5.07
CA ARG A 40 3.76 -6.32 4.09
C ARG A 40 2.60 -5.61 3.38
N LEU A 41 1.54 -6.33 3.00
CA LEU A 41 0.33 -5.74 2.41
C LEU A 41 -0.32 -4.72 3.35
N LYS A 42 -0.48 -5.06 4.64
CA LYS A 42 -1.06 -4.13 5.63
C LYS A 42 -0.20 -2.87 5.79
N ARG A 43 1.14 -2.99 5.77
CA ARG A 43 2.04 -1.82 5.85
C ARG A 43 1.88 -0.90 4.63
N GLU A 44 1.80 -1.46 3.43
CA GLU A 44 1.61 -0.66 2.21
C GLU A 44 0.26 0.06 2.20
N GLN A 45 -0.81 -0.62 2.61
CA GLN A 45 -2.14 -0.02 2.77
C GLN A 45 -2.12 1.14 3.78
N ARG A 46 -1.43 0.99 4.92
CA ARG A 46 -1.26 2.09 5.88
C ARG A 46 -0.48 3.25 5.29
N ARG A 47 0.61 2.98 4.57
CA ARG A 47 1.39 4.02 3.88
C ARG A 47 0.54 4.79 2.87
N ARG A 48 -0.27 4.08 2.07
CA ARG A 48 -1.21 4.68 1.13
C ARG A 48 -2.23 5.58 1.83
N ARG A 49 -2.81 5.12 2.95
CA ARG A 49 -3.74 5.92 3.77
C ARG A 49 -3.04 7.17 4.34
N ALA A 50 -1.84 7.03 4.89
CA ALA A 50 -1.07 8.15 5.44
C ALA A 50 -0.76 9.19 4.36
N LEU A 51 -0.36 8.77 3.16
CA LEU A 51 -0.14 9.69 2.03
C LEU A 51 -1.44 10.37 1.59
N ALA A 52 -2.56 9.64 1.56
CA ALA A 52 -3.86 10.23 1.24
C ALA A 52 -4.30 11.27 2.28
N LEU A 53 -4.10 10.98 3.58
CA LEU A 53 -4.37 11.94 4.66
C LEU A 53 -3.46 13.16 4.56
N ARG A 54 -2.15 12.99 4.35
CA ARG A 54 -1.21 14.11 4.13
C ARG A 54 -1.63 14.98 2.96
N LYS A 55 -2.07 14.39 1.84
CA LYS A 55 -2.61 15.14 0.69
C LYS A 55 -3.89 15.91 1.05
N LYS A 56 -4.81 15.28 1.80
CA LYS A 56 -6.02 15.95 2.29
C LYS A 56 -5.69 17.13 3.21
N HIS A 57 -4.79 16.96 4.17
CA HIS A 57 -4.37 18.03 5.07
C HIS A 57 -3.62 19.15 4.33
N ALA A 58 -2.75 18.83 3.37
CA ALA A 58 -2.09 19.84 2.55
C ALA A 58 -3.09 20.61 1.67
N ALA A 59 -4.12 19.93 1.15
CA ALA A 59 -5.20 20.59 0.42
C ALA A 59 -6.06 21.49 1.33
N GLY A 60 -6.36 21.05 2.56
CA GLY A 60 -7.04 21.87 3.57
C GLY A 60 -6.21 23.05 4.06
N SER A 61 -4.89 22.90 4.16
CA SER A 61 -3.96 23.97 4.53
C SER A 61 -3.84 25.06 3.45
N LYS A 62 -4.07 24.74 2.17
CA LYS A 62 -4.18 25.75 1.10
C LYS A 62 -5.52 26.50 1.11
N ALA A 63 -6.54 25.96 1.76
CA ALA A 63 -7.85 26.61 1.89
C ALA A 63 -7.98 27.44 3.19
N ALA A 64 -7.01 27.35 4.10
CA ALA A 64 -7.01 28.04 5.40
C ALA A 64 -5.92 29.12 5.49
N ALA A 65 -5.59 29.78 4.38
CA ALA A 65 -5.04 31.14 4.47
C ALA A 65 -6.24 32.07 4.68
N PRO A 66 -6.47 32.62 5.88
CA PRO A 66 -7.45 33.68 6.02
C PRO A 66 -7.00 34.82 5.11
N ALA A 67 -7.84 35.18 4.14
CA ALA A 67 -7.72 36.46 3.46
C ALA A 67 -7.92 37.54 4.53
N SER A 68 -6.81 38.05 5.06
CA SER A 68 -6.79 39.32 5.76
C SER A 68 -7.09 40.41 4.74
N ALA A 69 -8.31 40.94 4.80
CA ALA A 69 -8.73 42.23 4.24
C ALA A 69 -9.79 42.81 5.17
#